data_AF-A0A7L5A0E5-F1
#
_entry.id   AF-A0A7L5A0E5-F1
#
_cell.length_a   1.000
_cell.length_b   1.000
_cell.length_c   1.000
_cell.angle_alpha   90.00
_cell.angle_beta   90.00
_cell.angle_gamma   90.00
#
_symmetry.space_group_name_H-M   'P 1'
#
loop_
_entity.id
_entity.type
_entity.pdbx_description
1 polymer ?
#
loop_
_entity_poly.entity_id
_entity_poly.type
_entity_poly.pdbx_seq_one_letter_code
_entity_poly.pdbx_strand_id
1 'polypeptide(L)'
;MLLSKEALRRFFYNQQITPAAVLVLLVYALLSGFLFWSFLSEPHALEFRPLLLVYTLGTQFWFLLFGFRQLRNITLYLTWCCWGLAHLLAYFALNHTSGYEGPLRNTLVLLLLFQGLRYLSLRLRQVDFIPAVGKPPWYVDGRRATGVDFLLTHLYMGIILLLFLLSLL
;
A
#
# COMPACT_ATOMS: atom_id res chain seq x y z
N MET A 1 -8.94 -22.56 8.49
CA MET A 1 -7.79 -22.74 9.41
C MET A 1 -7.48 -21.40 10.06
N LEU A 2 -8.01 -21.15 11.27
CA LEU A 2 -7.76 -19.91 12.02
C LEU A 2 -6.28 -19.89 12.45
N LEU A 3 -5.58 -18.77 12.23
CA LEU A 3 -4.23 -18.57 12.77
C LEU A 3 -4.29 -18.66 14.30
N SER A 4 -3.39 -19.43 14.91
CA SER A 4 -3.27 -19.42 16.38
C SER A 4 -2.94 -18.01 16.86
N LYS A 5 -3.33 -17.65 18.09
CA LYS A 5 -3.00 -16.33 18.68
C LYS A 5 -1.50 -16.04 18.62
N GLU A 6 -0.66 -17.07 18.74
CA GLU A 6 0.79 -16.95 18.58
C GLU A 6 1.22 -16.64 17.15
N ALA A 7 0.61 -17.30 16.15
CA ALA A 7 0.87 -17.01 14.76
C ALA A 7 0.45 -15.58 14.39
N LEU A 8 -0.67 -15.08 14.94
CA LEU A 8 -1.08 -13.69 14.78
C LEU A 8 -0.08 -12.71 15.42
N ARG A 9 0.43 -13.01 16.62
CA ARG A 9 1.47 -12.19 17.28
C ARG A 9 2.80 -12.18 16.53
N ARG A 10 3.16 -13.28 15.87
CA ARG A 10 4.33 -13.33 14.98
C ARG A 10 4.08 -12.58 13.67
N PHE A 11 2.83 -12.55 13.22
CA PHE A 11 2.45 -11.86 12.00
C PHE A 11 2.26 -10.35 12.21
N PHE A 12 1.74 -9.86 13.32
CA PHE A 12 1.66 -8.42 13.58
C PHE A 12 2.46 -8.03 14.81
N TYR A 13 3.38 -7.10 14.63
CA TYR A 13 4.17 -6.54 15.72
C TYR A 13 3.42 -5.44 16.41
N ASN A 14 3.21 -5.60 17.71
CA ASN A 14 2.63 -4.56 18.56
C ASN A 14 3.71 -3.58 19.02
N GLN A 15 4.43 -3.00 18.07
CA GLN A 15 5.42 -1.95 18.34
C GLN A 15 4.70 -0.62 18.58
N GLN A 16 5.28 0.24 19.42
CA GLN A 16 4.76 1.59 19.59
C GLN A 16 4.84 2.34 18.25
N ILE A 17 3.79 3.12 17.94
CA ILE A 17 3.73 3.93 16.74
C ILE A 17 4.76 5.06 16.89
N THR A 18 5.69 5.17 15.96
CA THR A 18 6.74 6.19 16.02
C THR A 18 6.19 7.57 15.63
N PRO A 19 6.77 8.67 16.13
CA PRO A 19 6.39 10.02 15.72
C PRO A 19 6.46 10.23 14.20
N ALA A 20 7.44 9.60 13.53
CA ALA A 20 7.55 9.64 12.07
C ALA A 20 6.35 8.99 11.37
N ALA A 21 5.84 7.86 11.87
CA ALA A 21 4.64 7.23 11.32
C ALA A 21 3.40 8.11 11.53
N VAL A 22 3.28 8.77 12.69
CA VAL A 22 2.21 9.75 12.95
C VAL A 22 2.29 10.92 11.97
N LEU A 23 3.48 11.50 11.77
CA LEU A 23 3.67 12.59 10.83
C LEU A 23 3.27 12.20 9.40
N VAL A 24 3.67 10.99 8.96
CA VAL A 24 3.25 10.47 7.64
C VAL A 24 1.74 10.37 7.54
N LEU A 25 1.06 9.82 8.56
CA LEU A 25 -0.40 9.72 8.56
C LEU A 25 -1.07 11.09 8.51
N LEU A 26 -0.54 12.09 9.23
CA LEU A 26 -1.07 13.45 9.21
C LEU A 26 -0.89 14.11 7.84
N VAL A 27 0.32 14.04 7.26
CA VAL A 27 0.58 14.56 5.91
C VAL A 27 -0.30 13.86 4.88
N TYR A 28 -0.43 12.54 4.99
CA TYR A 28 -1.30 11.76 4.10
C TYR A 28 -2.76 12.17 4.24
N ALA A 29 -3.25 12.35 5.46
CA ALA A 29 -4.63 12.76 5.71
C ALA A 29 -4.92 14.16 5.13
N LEU A 30 -4.00 15.11 5.32
CA LEU A 30 -4.12 16.46 4.75
C LEU A 30 -4.12 16.43 3.22
N LEU A 31 -3.21 15.68 2.61
CA LEU A 31 -3.14 15.52 1.15
C LEU A 31 -4.42 14.87 0.61
N SER A 32 -4.89 13.80 1.25
CA SER A 32 -6.11 13.08 0.87
C SER A 32 -7.34 13.98 0.98
N GLY A 33 -7.44 14.74 2.07
CA GLY A 33 -8.52 15.71 2.30
C GLY A 33 -8.53 16.81 1.23
N PHE A 34 -7.38 17.39 0.92
CA PHE A 34 -7.24 18.40 -0.14
C PHE A 34 -7.66 17.86 -1.51
N LEU A 35 -7.18 16.66 -1.86
CA LEU A 35 -7.51 16.02 -3.14
C LEU A 35 -9.01 15.73 -3.24
N PHE A 36 -9.59 15.07 -2.23
CA PHE A 36 -11.01 14.73 -2.25
C PHE A 36 -11.89 15.98 -2.22
N TRP A 37 -11.54 17.01 -1.46
CA TRP A 37 -12.25 18.28 -1.48
C TRP A 37 -12.25 18.92 -2.88
N SER A 38 -11.07 19.03 -3.50
CA SER A 38 -10.91 19.62 -4.84
C SER A 38 -11.74 18.86 -5.89
N PHE A 39 -11.73 17.53 -5.82
CA PHE A 39 -12.50 16.68 -6.73
C PHE A 39 -14.00 16.69 -6.52
N LEU A 40 -14.46 16.72 -5.26
CA LEU A 40 -15.89 16.79 -4.97
C LEU A 40 -16.46 18.16 -5.33
N SER A 41 -15.64 19.20 -5.28
CA SER A 41 -16.04 20.56 -5.68
C SER A 41 -16.15 20.69 -7.19
N GLU A 42 -15.24 20.05 -7.95
CA GLU A 42 -15.21 20.10 -9.42
C GLU A 42 -15.02 18.71 -10.05
N PRO A 43 -16.06 17.85 -10.08
CA PRO A 43 -15.92 16.44 -10.49
C PRO A 43 -15.48 16.23 -11.95
N HIS A 44 -15.71 17.22 -12.81
CA HIS A 44 -15.38 17.17 -14.23
C HIS A 44 -14.03 17.82 -14.57
N ALA A 45 -13.31 18.37 -13.58
CA ALA A 45 -12.01 18.98 -13.81
C ALA A 45 -10.98 17.90 -14.17
N LEU A 46 -10.74 17.74 -15.48
CA LEU A 46 -9.79 16.78 -16.05
C LEU A 46 -8.37 17.00 -15.51
N GLU A 47 -8.04 18.23 -15.12
CA GLU A 47 -6.73 18.65 -14.62
C GLU A 47 -6.29 17.90 -13.36
N PHE A 48 -7.24 17.44 -12.52
CA PHE A 48 -6.88 16.73 -11.31
C PHE A 48 -6.67 15.22 -11.52
N ARG A 49 -7.08 14.65 -12.67
CA ARG A 49 -6.95 13.20 -12.92
C ARG A 49 -5.50 12.69 -12.85
N PRO A 50 -4.50 13.38 -13.45
CA PRO A 50 -3.10 13.01 -13.29
C PRO A 50 -2.63 13.07 -11.84
N LEU A 51 -3.17 14.00 -11.04
CA LEU A 51 -2.81 14.14 -9.64
C LEU A 51 -3.27 12.95 -8.80
N LEU A 52 -4.50 12.44 -9.02
CA LEU A 52 -4.96 11.19 -8.38
C LEU A 52 -4.12 9.99 -8.79
N LEU A 53 -3.72 9.94 -10.05
CA LEU A 53 -2.90 8.87 -10.59
C LEU A 53 -1.52 8.85 -9.91
N VAL A 54 -0.86 10.00 -9.80
CA VAL A 54 0.43 10.11 -9.08
C VAL A 54 0.25 9.84 -7.60
N TYR A 55 -0.81 10.34 -6.98
CA TYR A 55 -1.11 10.12 -5.57
C TYR A 55 -1.31 8.64 -5.23
N THR A 56 -2.12 7.93 -6.00
CA THR A 56 -2.39 6.50 -5.80
C THR A 56 -1.17 5.65 -6.08
N LEU A 57 -0.50 5.85 -7.22
CA LEU A 57 0.70 5.09 -7.58
C LEU A 57 1.83 5.37 -6.58
N GLY A 58 2.03 6.63 -6.24
CA GLY A 58 2.99 7.09 -5.25
C GLY A 58 2.75 6.46 -3.87
N THR A 59 1.49 6.31 -3.46
CA THR A 59 1.13 5.59 -2.22
C THR A 59 1.65 4.14 -2.24
N GLN A 60 1.49 3.43 -3.37
CA GLN A 60 1.91 2.03 -3.49
C GLN A 60 3.44 1.87 -3.46
N PHE A 61 4.14 2.75 -4.17
CA PHE A 61 5.60 2.79 -4.10
C PHE A 61 6.10 3.19 -2.72
N TRP A 62 5.42 4.13 -2.05
CA TRP A 62 5.76 4.52 -0.70
C TRP A 62 5.64 3.34 0.27
N PHE A 63 4.57 2.55 0.17
CA PHE A 63 4.44 1.32 0.97
C PHE A 63 5.57 0.34 0.70
N LEU A 64 5.91 0.11 -0.57
CA LEU A 64 6.97 -0.82 -0.91
C LEU A 64 8.33 -0.36 -0.39
N LEU A 65 8.68 0.92 -0.57
CA LEU A 65 10.04 1.41 -0.30
C LEU A 65 10.26 1.82 1.16
N PHE A 66 9.25 2.41 1.79
CA PHE A 66 9.38 3.06 3.10
C PHE A 66 8.39 2.53 4.13
N GLY A 67 7.16 2.25 3.71
CA GLY A 67 6.05 1.84 4.59
C GLY A 67 6.04 0.36 4.96
N PHE A 68 6.88 -0.49 4.34
CA PHE A 68 6.80 -1.95 4.49
C PHE A 68 6.97 -2.42 5.95
N ARG A 69 7.76 -1.68 6.76
CA ARG A 69 7.88 -1.93 8.21
C ARG A 69 6.63 -1.52 8.97
N GLN A 70 6.04 -0.39 8.62
CA GLN A 70 4.84 0.14 9.26
C GLN A 70 3.64 -0.79 9.07
N LEU A 71 3.53 -1.41 7.89
CA LEU A 71 2.50 -2.40 7.58
C LEU A 71 2.61 -3.69 8.41
N ARG A 72 3.70 -3.90 9.16
CA ARG A 72 3.82 -5.01 10.13
C ARG A 72 3.15 -4.72 11.47
N ASN A 73 2.78 -3.46 11.73
CA ASN A 73 2.00 -3.08 12.89
C ASN A 73 0.50 -3.17 12.55
N ILE A 74 -0.27 -3.92 13.35
CA ILE A 74 -1.70 -4.15 13.08
C ILE A 74 -2.49 -2.84 13.05
N THR A 75 -2.24 -1.94 14.00
CA THR A 75 -2.95 -0.67 14.10
C THR A 75 -2.70 0.18 12.87
N LEU A 76 -1.43 0.35 12.47
CA LEU A 76 -1.11 1.10 11.24
C LEU A 76 -1.66 0.43 10.00
N TYR A 77 -1.57 -0.91 9.90
CA TYR A 77 -2.13 -1.65 8.78
C TYR A 77 -3.65 -1.46 8.65
N LEU A 78 -4.39 -1.54 9.77
CA LEU A 78 -5.83 -1.29 9.77
C LEU A 78 -6.15 0.16 9.42
N THR A 79 -5.38 1.13 9.92
CA THR A 79 -5.51 2.54 9.51
C THR A 79 -5.33 2.70 7.99
N TRP A 80 -4.33 2.04 7.40
CA TRP A 80 -4.13 2.06 5.94
C TRP A 80 -5.25 1.33 5.18
N CYS A 81 -5.82 0.27 5.75
CA CYS A 81 -7.02 -0.36 5.18
C CYS A 81 -8.23 0.58 5.19
N CYS A 82 -8.42 1.37 6.25
CA CYS A 82 -9.46 2.41 6.29
C CYS A 82 -9.26 3.45 5.18
N TRP A 83 -8.01 3.88 4.93
CA TRP A 83 -7.69 4.74 3.77
C TRP A 83 -7.97 4.03 2.44
N GLY A 84 -7.61 2.75 2.30
CA GLY A 84 -7.93 1.95 1.12
C GLY A 84 -9.44 1.84 0.85
N LEU A 85 -10.25 1.73 1.90
CA LEU A 85 -11.71 1.78 1.79
C LEU A 85 -12.21 3.17 1.40
N ALA A 86 -11.67 4.24 1.99
CA ALA A 86 -11.99 5.61 1.59
C ALA A 86 -11.67 5.86 0.11
N HIS A 87 -10.54 5.34 -0.40
CA HIS A 87 -10.19 5.40 -1.82
C HIS A 87 -11.20 4.66 -2.70
N LEU A 88 -11.65 3.49 -2.26
CA LEU A 88 -12.64 2.72 -3.00
C LEU A 88 -14.00 3.44 -3.05
N LEU A 89 -14.41 4.06 -1.94
CA LEU A 89 -15.64 4.88 -1.90
C LEU A 89 -15.51 6.13 -2.79
N ALA A 90 -14.36 6.82 -2.73
CA ALA A 90 -14.08 7.97 -3.61
C ALA A 90 -14.07 7.55 -5.08
N TYR A 91 -13.49 6.38 -5.40
CA TYR A 91 -13.54 5.81 -6.74
C TYR A 91 -14.98 5.63 -7.22
N PHE A 92 -15.86 5.00 -6.43
CA PHE A 92 -17.26 4.81 -6.84
C PHE A 92 -17.99 6.14 -7.03
N ALA A 93 -17.77 7.12 -6.15
CA ALA A 93 -18.35 8.45 -6.30
C ALA A 93 -17.89 9.14 -7.60
N LEU A 94 -16.59 9.09 -7.90
CA LEU A 94 -16.02 9.69 -9.11
C LEU A 94 -16.38 8.94 -10.39
N ASN A 95 -16.48 7.61 -10.32
CA ASN A 95 -16.90 6.79 -11.44
C ASN A 95 -18.34 7.13 -11.83
N HIS A 96 -19.22 7.26 -10.83
CA HIS A 96 -20.62 7.62 -11.05
C HIS A 96 -20.80 9.03 -11.62
N THR A 97 -20.03 10.01 -11.15
CA THR A 97 -20.21 11.42 -11.58
C THR A 97 -19.46 11.77 -12.85
N SER A 98 -18.28 11.20 -13.09
CA SER A 98 -17.36 11.63 -14.15
C SER A 98 -16.85 10.52 -15.08
N GLY A 99 -17.30 9.27 -14.86
CA GLY A 99 -16.78 8.10 -15.57
C GLY A 99 -15.32 7.81 -15.24
N TYR A 100 -14.84 8.20 -14.05
CA TYR A 100 -13.46 7.95 -13.63
C TYR A 100 -13.17 6.45 -13.50
N GLU A 101 -12.17 5.95 -14.22
CA GLU A 101 -11.73 4.55 -14.18
C GLU A 101 -10.35 4.34 -13.54
N GLY A 102 -9.85 5.34 -12.82
CA GLY A 102 -8.47 5.33 -12.34
C GLY A 102 -8.19 4.43 -11.13
N PRO A 103 -6.91 4.39 -10.71
CA PRO A 103 -6.34 3.35 -9.84
C PRO A 103 -6.75 3.40 -8.35
N LEU A 104 -7.60 4.34 -7.92
CA LEU A 104 -8.06 4.44 -6.52
C LEU A 104 -8.61 3.11 -5.99
N ARG A 105 -9.38 2.39 -6.82
CA ARG A 105 -9.96 1.06 -6.53
C ARG A 105 -8.94 -0.02 -6.15
N ASN A 106 -7.68 0.13 -6.57
CA ASN A 106 -6.64 -0.88 -6.39
C ASN A 106 -5.96 -0.79 -5.02
N THR A 107 -6.14 0.30 -4.28
CA THR A 107 -5.40 0.55 -3.02
C THR A 107 -5.59 -0.57 -2.00
N LEU A 108 -6.85 -0.96 -1.75
CA LEU A 108 -7.17 -2.00 -0.80
C LEU A 108 -6.67 -3.38 -1.27
N VAL A 109 -6.81 -3.67 -2.56
CA VAL A 109 -6.32 -4.92 -3.17
C VAL A 109 -4.81 -5.06 -2.98
N LEU A 110 -4.05 -3.99 -3.22
CA LEU A 110 -2.60 -3.98 -3.08
C LEU A 110 -2.15 -4.09 -1.62
N LEU A 111 -2.86 -3.48 -0.66
CA LEU A 111 -2.61 -3.67 0.77
C LEU A 111 -2.81 -5.14 1.19
N LEU A 112 -3.89 -5.77 0.73
CA LEU A 112 -4.17 -7.19 0.99
C LEU A 112 -3.10 -8.08 0.34
N LEU A 113 -2.73 -7.79 -0.90
CA LEU A 113 -1.66 -8.50 -1.60
C LEU A 113 -0.34 -8.41 -0.83
N PHE A 114 0.04 -7.21 -0.36
CA PHE A 114 1.25 -7.03 0.43
C PHE A 114 1.25 -7.94 1.66
N GLN A 115 0.14 -8.01 2.41
CA GLN A 115 0.06 -8.94 3.55
C GLN A 115 0.06 -10.40 3.14
N GLY A 116 -0.55 -10.75 2.01
CA GLY A 116 -0.51 -12.10 1.44
C GLY A 116 0.91 -12.54 1.11
N LEU A 117 1.69 -11.69 0.44
CA LEU A 117 3.10 -11.95 0.11
C LEU A 117 3.95 -12.07 1.38
N ARG A 118 3.68 -11.24 2.38
CA ARG A 118 4.34 -11.33 3.68
C ARG A 118 4.01 -12.62 4.41
N TYR A 119 2.76 -13.03 4.40
CA TYR A 119 2.32 -14.31 4.97
C TYR A 119 3.02 -15.48 4.27
N LEU A 120 3.11 -15.44 2.94
CA LEU A 120 3.85 -16.45 2.17
C LEU A 120 5.33 -16.48 2.55
N SER A 121 5.99 -15.32 2.68
CA SER A 121 7.39 -15.24 3.13
C SER A 121 7.59 -15.89 4.50
N LEU A 122 6.72 -15.57 5.47
CA LEU A 122 6.78 -16.14 6.82
C LEU A 122 6.55 -17.65 6.80
N ARG A 123 5.64 -18.15 5.95
CA ARG A 123 5.40 -19.60 5.81
C ARG A 123 6.59 -20.33 5.21
N LEU A 124 7.20 -19.78 4.16
CA LEU A 124 8.29 -20.44 3.43
C LEU A 124 9.61 -20.39 4.19
N ARG A 125 9.89 -19.31 4.92
CA ARG A 125 11.23 -19.06 5.49
C ARG A 125 11.25 -18.66 6.96
N GLN A 126 10.08 -18.55 7.61
CA GLN A 126 9.96 -18.06 8.99
C GLN A 126 10.55 -16.66 9.21
N VAL A 127 10.71 -15.88 8.13
CA VAL A 127 11.20 -14.49 8.17
C VAL A 127 10.26 -13.58 7.38
N ASP A 128 10.14 -12.33 7.84
CA ASP A 128 9.32 -11.32 7.19
C ASP A 128 9.80 -11.02 5.78
N PHE A 129 8.86 -10.71 4.91
CA PHE A 129 9.15 -10.10 3.62
C PHE A 129 9.91 -8.78 3.80
N ILE A 130 11.00 -8.60 3.05
CA ILE A 130 11.67 -7.32 2.86
C ILE A 130 11.69 -6.97 1.37
N PRO A 131 11.51 -5.69 1.02
CA PRO A 131 11.69 -5.24 -0.35
C PRO A 131 13.16 -5.40 -0.77
N ALA A 132 13.39 -6.09 -1.89
CA ALA A 132 14.72 -6.23 -2.49
C ALA A 132 14.81 -5.33 -3.72
N VAL A 133 15.07 -4.03 -3.48
CA VAL A 133 15.14 -2.99 -4.51
C VAL A 133 16.59 -2.50 -4.62
N GLY A 134 17.15 -2.43 -5.84
CA GLY A 134 18.50 -1.86 -6.10
C GLY A 134 19.56 -2.89 -6.53
N LYS A 135 20.85 -2.61 -6.26
CA LYS A 135 21.97 -3.52 -6.58
C LYS A 135 22.33 -4.46 -5.41
N PRO A 136 22.57 -5.76 -5.65
CA PRO A 136 23.03 -6.68 -4.61
C PRO A 136 24.45 -6.36 -4.10
N PRO A 137 24.80 -6.72 -2.84
CA PRO A 137 23.94 -7.36 -1.84
C PRO A 137 23.02 -6.36 -1.12
N TRP A 138 21.71 -6.63 -1.10
CA TRP A 138 20.74 -5.80 -0.39
C TRP A 138 20.70 -6.16 1.10
N TYR A 139 20.85 -5.16 1.97
CA TYR A 139 20.65 -5.31 3.41
C TYR A 139 19.47 -4.47 3.87
N VAL A 140 18.46 -5.12 4.43
CA VAL A 140 17.27 -4.47 4.97
C VAL A 140 16.97 -5.12 6.31
N ASP A 141 16.71 -4.31 7.34
CA ASP A 141 16.44 -4.77 8.70
C ASP A 141 17.58 -5.60 9.30
N GLY A 142 18.84 -5.27 8.97
CA GLY A 142 20.02 -5.98 9.46
C GLY A 142 20.20 -7.39 8.87
N ARG A 143 19.37 -7.80 7.90
CA ARG A 143 19.53 -9.08 7.18
C ARG A 143 19.77 -8.87 5.68
N ARG A 144 20.50 -9.81 5.08
CA ARG A 144 20.68 -9.88 3.64
C ARG A 144 19.36 -10.32 2.97
N ALA A 145 18.95 -9.62 1.92
CA ALA A 145 17.83 -10.06 1.09
C ALA A 145 18.22 -11.29 0.27
N THR A 146 17.27 -12.20 0.11
CA THR A 146 17.45 -13.47 -0.60
C THR A 146 16.75 -13.43 -1.95
N GLY A 147 16.96 -14.46 -2.79
CA GLY A 147 16.24 -14.61 -4.05
C GLY A 147 14.71 -14.65 -3.88
N VAL A 148 14.19 -15.15 -2.76
CA VAL A 148 12.74 -15.15 -2.48
C VAL A 148 12.23 -13.73 -2.22
N ASP A 149 13.00 -12.90 -1.49
CA ASP A 149 12.64 -11.49 -1.28
C ASP A 149 12.61 -10.73 -2.62
N PHE A 150 13.59 -11.01 -3.48
CA PHE A 150 13.64 -10.48 -4.84
C PHE A 150 12.41 -10.89 -5.65
N LEU A 151 12.08 -12.18 -5.70
CA LEU A 151 10.92 -12.68 -6.43
C LEU A 151 9.60 -12.05 -5.95
N LEU A 152 9.38 -12.02 -4.63
CA LEU A 152 8.15 -11.45 -4.05
C LEU A 152 8.06 -9.93 -4.29
N THR A 153 9.19 -9.23 -4.25
CA THR A 153 9.25 -7.79 -4.56
C THR A 153 8.88 -7.52 -6.02
N HIS A 154 9.42 -8.31 -6.96
CA HIS A 154 9.13 -8.15 -8.38
C HIS A 154 7.70 -8.57 -8.72
N LEU A 155 7.17 -9.60 -8.05
CA LEU A 155 5.76 -9.97 -8.16
C LEU A 155 4.85 -8.83 -7.71
N TYR A 156 5.13 -8.21 -6.55
CA TYR A 156 4.36 -7.08 -6.05
C TYR A 156 4.42 -5.89 -7.02
N MET A 157 5.62 -5.51 -7.47
CA MET A 157 5.85 -4.47 -8.46
C MET A 157 5.11 -4.73 -9.77
N GLY A 158 5.18 -5.96 -10.28
CA GLY A 158 4.49 -6.38 -11.50
C GLY A 158 2.97 -6.23 -11.37
N ILE A 159 2.40 -6.60 -10.21
CA ILE A 159 0.96 -6.43 -9.95
C ILE A 159 0.58 -4.96 -9.81
N ILE A 160 1.41 -4.12 -9.15
CA ILE A 160 1.18 -2.66 -9.13
C ILE A 160 1.10 -2.13 -10.56
N LEU A 161 2.10 -2.43 -11.39
CA LEU A 161 2.18 -1.95 -12.77
C LEU A 161 1.03 -2.48 -13.63
N LEU A 162 0.68 -3.76 -13.49
CA LEU A 162 -0.44 -4.36 -14.22
C LEU A 162 -1.77 -3.68 -13.86
N LEU A 163 -2.09 -3.58 -12.57
CA LEU A 163 -3.33 -2.94 -12.12
C LEU A 163 -3.38 -1.46 -12.51
N PHE A 164 -2.23 -0.79 -12.51
CA PHE A 164 -2.11 0.58 -12.96
C PHE A 164 -2.40 0.71 -14.47
N LEU A 165 -1.78 -0.12 -15.32
CA LEU A 165 -2.04 -0.13 -16.76
C LEU A 165 -3.51 -0.44 -17.08
N LEU A 166 -4.11 -1.40 -16.37
CA LEU A 166 -5.55 -1.70 -16.49
C LEU A 166 -6.47 -0.57 -16.02
N SER A 167 -5.94 0.44 -15.32
CA SER A 167 -6.71 1.62 -14.91
C SER A 167 -6.54 2.80 -15.89
N LEU A 168 -5.74 2.61 -16.94
CA LEU A 168 -5.53 3.57 -18.02
C LEU A 168 -6.24 3.20 -19.32
N LEU A 169 -6.68 1.94 -19.43
CA LEU A 169 -7.53 1.43 -20.50
C LEU A 169 -8.99 1.77 -20.21
#